data_AF-A0A842VMF2-F1
#
_entry.id   AF-A0A842VMF2-F1
#
_cell.length_a   1.000
_cell.length_b   1.000
_cell.length_c   1.000
_cell.angle_alpha   90.00
_cell.angle_beta   90.00
_cell.angle_gamma   90.00
#
_symmetry.space_group_name_H-M   'P 1'
#
loop_
_entity.id
_entity.type
_entity.pdbx_description
1 polymer ?
#
loop_
_entity_poly.entity_id
_entity_poly.type
_entity_poly.pdbx_seq_one_letter_code
_entity_poly.pdbx_strand_id
1 'polypeptide(L)'
;MHTSEKKVLLLPTRYFPSISGAEFYFQRIAEILNASRKDNYMLNVVTSNAIDFRALRNPKGKTINKEDKFFRKVNNVSVKRFSVSYNFSLPEKLELIGKLQQKVDLNRKVQFSSTTLKKFLKNGPFSEDLINYLFFNKVINYDVIHTTYFPYFNLIITLLLGKYLNKPAICTPFFHFSNPRYLDVDLLKTLKKFDVLIACTCAEKRKLIELLR
;
A
#
# COMPACT_ATOMS: atom_id res chain seq x y z
N MET A 1 26.87 -21.31 0.17
CA MET A 1 25.84 -20.72 -0.71
C MET A 1 25.50 -19.33 -0.19
N HIS A 2 25.89 -18.27 -0.89
CA HIS A 2 25.45 -16.92 -0.56
C HIS A 2 23.97 -16.80 -0.97
N THR A 3 23.06 -16.86 -0.01
CA THR A 3 21.65 -16.52 -0.26
C THR A 3 21.57 -15.02 -0.48
N SER A 4 21.27 -14.60 -1.71
CA SER A 4 21.05 -13.19 -2.02
C SER A 4 19.96 -12.62 -1.11
N GLU A 5 20.20 -11.43 -0.57
CA GLU A 5 19.23 -10.73 0.28
C GLU A 5 17.92 -10.50 -0.48
N LYS A 6 16.80 -10.95 0.09
CA LYS A 6 15.45 -10.81 -0.47
C LYS A 6 14.81 -9.53 0.05
N LYS A 7 14.54 -8.57 -0.83
CA LYS A 7 14.07 -7.23 -0.44
C LYS A 7 12.55 -7.13 -0.49
N VAL A 8 11.90 -6.87 0.65
CA VAL A 8 10.45 -6.85 0.78
C VAL A 8 9.98 -5.45 1.15
N LEU A 9 9.05 -4.90 0.36
CA LEU A 9 8.34 -3.67 0.71
C LEU A 9 6.96 -3.99 1.27
N LEU A 10 6.69 -3.55 2.50
CA LEU A 10 5.34 -3.51 3.06
C LEU A 10 4.79 -2.07 2.93
N LEU A 11 3.66 -1.91 2.26
CA LEU A 11 3.06 -0.61 1.93
C LEU A 11 1.62 -0.48 2.46
N PRO A 12 1.41 -0.41 3.79
CA PRO A 12 0.08 -0.16 4.35
C PRO A 12 -0.29 1.33 4.35
N THR A 13 -1.57 1.64 4.50
CA THR A 13 -2.05 3.03 4.68
C THR A 13 -1.57 3.65 5.99
N ARG A 14 -1.56 2.86 7.06
CA ARG A 14 -1.05 3.20 8.39
C ARG A 14 -0.27 2.03 8.95
N TYR A 15 0.50 2.28 10.00
CA TYR A 15 1.22 1.25 10.75
C TYR A 15 1.26 1.66 12.22
N PHE A 16 1.64 0.74 13.12
CA PHE A 16 1.76 1.01 14.56
C PHE A 16 2.39 2.39 14.83
N PRO A 17 1.83 3.29 15.67
CA PRO A 17 0.90 3.04 16.78
C PRO A 17 -0.59 3.02 16.37
N SER A 18 -0.90 3.04 15.07
CA SER A 18 -2.24 2.70 14.60
C SER A 18 -2.58 1.28 14.99
N ILE A 19 -3.75 1.08 15.61
CA ILE A 19 -4.19 -0.22 16.13
C ILE A 19 -5.51 -0.61 15.43
N SER A 20 -5.42 -1.60 14.54
CA SER A 20 -6.55 -2.40 14.06
C SER A 20 -6.02 -3.75 13.55
N GLY A 21 -6.91 -4.67 13.16
CA GLY A 21 -6.51 -6.02 12.72
C GLY A 21 -5.51 -6.01 11.56
N ALA A 22 -5.62 -5.06 10.66
CA ALA A 22 -4.77 -4.95 9.49
C ALA A 22 -3.37 -4.38 9.81
N GLU A 23 -3.24 -3.47 10.79
CA GLU A 23 -1.93 -3.00 11.26
C GLU A 23 -1.23 -4.11 12.03
N PHE A 24 -1.97 -4.84 12.88
CA PHE A 24 -1.42 -5.99 13.58
C PHE A 24 -0.93 -7.07 12.61
N TYR A 25 -1.67 -7.37 11.55
CA TYR A 25 -1.26 -8.33 10.53
C TYR A 25 0.09 -7.96 9.90
N PHE A 26 0.25 -6.71 9.43
CA PHE A 26 1.53 -6.27 8.85
C PHE A 26 2.63 -6.11 9.88
N GLN A 27 2.31 -5.74 11.12
CA GLN A 27 3.28 -5.74 12.20
C GLN A 27 3.85 -7.14 12.43
N ARG A 28 2.99 -8.16 12.54
CA ARG A 28 3.44 -9.54 12.74
C ARG A 28 4.20 -10.10 11.55
N ILE A 29 3.76 -9.84 10.31
CA ILE A 29 4.53 -10.23 9.12
C ILE A 29 5.92 -9.61 9.15
N ALA A 30 6.02 -8.31 9.43
CA ALA A 30 7.30 -7.63 9.46
C ALA A 30 8.22 -8.20 10.55
N GLU A 31 7.71 -8.43 11.76
CA GLU A 31 8.47 -9.02 12.87
C GLU A 31 8.96 -10.44 12.55
N ILE A 32 8.09 -11.30 12.00
CA ILE A 32 8.44 -12.69 11.64
C ILE A 32 9.51 -12.72 10.56
N LEU A 33 9.32 -11.95 9.47
CA LEU A 33 10.28 -11.94 8.36
C LEU A 33 11.61 -11.32 8.79
N ASN A 34 11.60 -10.27 9.63
CA ASN A 34 12.82 -9.61 10.12
C ASN A 34 13.59 -10.48 11.12
N ALA A 35 12.90 -11.36 11.85
CA ALA A 35 13.53 -12.31 12.76
C ALA A 35 14.00 -13.61 12.07
N SER A 36 13.59 -13.86 10.82
CA SER A 36 13.97 -15.09 10.10
C SER A 36 15.45 -15.07 9.74
N ARG A 37 16.26 -15.85 10.46
CA ARG A 37 17.69 -16.03 10.17
C ARG A 37 17.96 -16.95 8.97
N LYS A 38 16.98 -17.74 8.56
CA LYS A 38 17.13 -18.75 7.48
C LYS A 38 17.01 -18.10 6.09
N ASP A 39 16.13 -17.13 5.98
CA ASP A 39 15.85 -16.42 4.76
C ASP A 39 16.33 -14.99 4.96
N ASN A 40 17.46 -14.64 4.34
CA ASN A 40 18.09 -13.33 4.43
C ASN A 40 17.16 -12.23 3.86
N TYR A 41 16.17 -11.75 4.63
CA TYR A 41 15.18 -10.76 4.22
C TYR A 41 15.59 -9.35 4.67
N MET A 42 15.48 -8.39 3.75
CA MET A 42 15.54 -6.96 4.07
C MET A 42 14.14 -6.37 3.94
N LEU A 43 13.58 -5.89 5.06
CA LEU A 43 12.22 -5.36 5.11
C LEU A 43 12.22 -3.84 5.26
N ASN A 44 11.44 -3.20 4.40
CA ASN A 44 11.09 -1.80 4.54
C ASN A 44 9.57 -1.68 4.71
N VAL A 45 9.13 -1.06 5.80
CA VAL A 45 7.75 -0.59 5.92
C VAL A 45 7.71 0.86 5.46
N VAL A 46 6.93 1.15 4.42
CA VAL A 46 6.69 2.51 3.95
C VAL A 46 5.22 2.82 4.11
N THR A 47 4.88 3.93 4.76
CA THR A 47 3.48 4.23 5.09
C THR A 47 3.26 5.73 5.29
N SER A 48 2.02 6.14 5.56
CA SER A 48 1.75 7.51 6.00
C SER A 48 2.05 7.70 7.49
N ASN A 49 2.09 8.94 7.95
CA ASN A 49 2.14 9.27 9.37
C ASN A 49 0.75 9.28 10.04
N ALA A 50 -0.32 8.84 9.37
CA ALA A 50 -1.65 8.81 9.96
C ALA A 50 -1.76 7.74 11.07
N ILE A 51 -2.32 8.15 12.21
CA ILE A 51 -2.65 7.26 13.34
C ILE A 51 -4.10 6.78 13.24
N ASP A 52 -5.04 7.64 12.84
CA ASP A 52 -6.45 7.30 12.69
C ASP A 52 -6.91 7.30 11.22
N PHE A 53 -8.10 6.77 10.96
CA PHE A 53 -8.68 6.78 9.61
C PHE A 53 -9.08 8.19 9.13
N ARG A 54 -9.19 9.16 10.04
CA ARG A 54 -9.49 10.56 9.71
C ARG A 54 -8.28 11.21 9.05
N ALA A 55 -7.09 10.98 9.59
CA ALA A 55 -5.81 11.49 9.10
C ALA A 55 -5.45 10.96 7.71
N LEU A 56 -6.08 9.88 7.22
CA LEU A 56 -5.90 9.47 5.83
C LEU A 56 -6.42 10.51 4.83
N ARG A 57 -7.33 11.41 5.25
CA ARG A 57 -8.06 12.30 4.34
C ARG A 57 -8.26 13.72 4.88
N ASN A 58 -8.02 13.96 6.17
CA ASN A 58 -8.33 15.23 6.82
C ASN A 58 -7.22 15.62 7.82
N PRO A 59 -6.71 16.87 7.76
CA PRO A 59 -5.62 17.32 8.63
C PRO A 59 -5.99 17.38 10.12
N LYS A 60 -7.29 17.35 10.47
CA LYS A 60 -7.77 17.27 11.85
C LYS A 60 -7.72 15.85 12.43
N GLY A 61 -7.23 14.86 11.67
CA GLY A 61 -6.98 13.51 12.18
C GLY A 61 -5.67 13.41 12.95
N LYS A 62 -5.53 12.36 13.75
CA LYS A 62 -4.32 12.12 14.55
C LYS A 62 -3.18 11.60 13.67
N THR A 63 -1.99 12.18 13.84
CA THR A 63 -0.76 11.75 13.15
C THR A 63 0.37 11.49 14.16
N ILE A 64 1.39 10.74 13.74
CA ILE A 64 2.63 10.53 14.49
C ILE A 64 3.69 11.55 14.04
N ASN A 65 4.39 12.14 15.01
CA ASN A 65 5.43 13.14 14.83
C ASN A 65 6.82 12.50 14.67
N LYS A 66 7.78 13.21 14.07
CA LYS A 66 9.12 12.68 13.75
C LYS A 66 9.94 12.34 15.00
N GLU A 67 9.59 12.98 16.11
CA GLU A 67 10.20 12.87 17.43
C GLU A 67 9.63 11.69 18.23
N ASP A 68 8.48 11.14 17.82
CA ASP A 68 7.86 10.02 18.51
C ASP A 68 8.70 8.74 18.39
N LYS A 69 8.79 8.00 19.50
CA LYS A 69 9.55 6.74 19.63
C LYS A 69 9.32 5.77 18.46
N PHE A 70 8.08 5.67 17.98
CA PHE A 70 7.66 4.69 16.98
C PHE A 70 7.60 5.25 15.54
N PHE A 71 8.09 6.47 15.33
CA PHE A 71 8.05 7.09 14.01
C PHE A 71 8.94 6.35 13.01
N ARG A 72 10.20 6.10 13.39
CA ARG A 72 11.23 5.51 12.51
C ARG A 72 11.38 3.99 12.63
N LYS A 73 10.97 3.42 13.77
CA LYS A 73 11.27 2.02 14.10
C LYS A 73 10.20 1.43 15.02
N VAL A 74 9.81 0.18 14.77
CA VAL A 74 8.89 -0.58 15.62
C VAL A 74 9.45 -2.00 15.75
N ASN A 75 9.74 -2.46 16.96
CA ASN A 75 10.22 -3.84 17.23
C ASN A 75 11.33 -4.32 16.28
N ASN A 76 12.36 -3.50 16.11
CA ASN A 76 13.48 -3.75 15.19
C ASN A 76 13.20 -3.69 13.69
N VAL A 77 11.97 -3.38 13.28
CA VAL A 77 11.60 -3.11 11.89
C VAL A 77 11.75 -1.62 11.59
N SER A 78 12.46 -1.29 10.51
CA SER A 78 12.57 0.08 10.00
C SER A 78 11.26 0.52 9.35
N VAL A 79 10.79 1.72 9.73
CA VAL A 79 9.56 2.31 9.22
C VAL A 79 9.84 3.69 8.65
N LYS A 80 9.52 3.89 7.38
CA LYS A 80 9.56 5.20 6.73
C LYS A 80 8.15 5.76 6.60
N ARG A 81 7.93 6.94 7.18
CA ARG A 81 6.63 7.60 7.20
C ARG A 81 6.67 8.90 6.43
N PHE A 82 5.57 9.15 5.72
CA PHE A 82 5.37 10.37 4.96
C PHE A 82 4.08 11.07 5.40
N SER A 83 4.10 12.39 5.39
CA SER A 83 2.92 13.19 5.67
C SER A 83 1.89 13.02 4.55
N VAL A 84 0.61 13.03 4.92
CA VAL A 84 -0.49 13.09 3.95
C VAL A 84 -0.57 14.49 3.36
N SER A 85 -0.61 14.60 2.03
CA SER A 85 -0.67 15.87 1.30
C SER A 85 -2.12 16.35 1.19
N TYR A 86 -2.63 17.01 2.23
CA TYR A 86 -4.04 17.42 2.32
C TYR A 86 -4.42 18.54 1.34
N ASN A 87 -3.47 19.39 0.97
CA ASN A 87 -3.73 20.62 0.20
C ASN A 87 -3.96 20.37 -1.30
N PHE A 88 -3.76 19.15 -1.78
CA PHE A 88 -4.02 18.78 -3.16
C PHE A 88 -5.51 18.56 -3.41
N SER A 89 -6.06 19.29 -4.37
CA SER A 89 -7.37 19.06 -4.97
C SER A 89 -7.40 17.71 -5.70
N LEU A 90 -8.61 17.21 -5.97
CA LEU A 90 -8.79 15.96 -6.73
C LEU A 90 -8.26 16.05 -8.17
N PRO A 91 -8.48 17.16 -8.93
CA PRO A 91 -7.87 17.34 -10.25
C PRO A 91 -6.34 17.26 -10.22
N GLU A 92 -5.68 17.96 -9.30
CA GLU A 92 -4.20 17.93 -9.19
C GLU A 92 -3.69 16.52 -8.86
N LYS A 93 -4.36 15.80 -7.95
CA LYS A 93 -4.04 14.40 -7.66
C LYS A 93 -4.16 13.52 -8.91
N LEU A 94 -5.21 13.70 -9.70
CA LEU A 94 -5.42 12.93 -10.93
C LEU A 94 -4.36 13.26 -11.98
N GLU A 95 -3.97 14.52 -12.12
CA GLU A 95 -2.94 14.94 -13.06
C GLU A 95 -1.59 14.30 -12.70
N LEU A 96 -1.18 14.37 -11.43
CA LEU A 96 0.06 13.76 -10.94
C LEU A 96 0.09 12.25 -11.19
N ILE A 97 -0.99 11.55 -10.88
CA ILE A 97 -1.08 10.11 -11.12
C ILE A 97 -1.20 9.78 -12.60
N GLY A 98 -1.82 10.64 -13.41
CA GLY A 98 -1.84 10.54 -14.86
C GLY A 98 -0.42 10.58 -15.45
N LYS A 99 0.38 11.57 -15.05
CA LYS A 99 1.80 11.69 -15.45
C LYS A 99 2.63 10.50 -14.97
N LEU A 100 2.40 10.04 -13.75
CA LEU A 100 3.08 8.86 -13.21
C LEU A 100 2.74 7.60 -14.02
N GLN A 101 1.46 7.38 -14.33
CA GLN A 101 1.03 6.27 -15.20
C GLN A 101 1.73 6.34 -16.54
N GLN A 102 1.74 7.49 -17.23
CA GLN A 102 2.41 7.63 -18.52
C GLN A 102 3.90 7.27 -18.47
N LYS A 103 4.58 7.62 -17.37
CA LYS A 103 6.00 7.31 -17.16
C LYS A 103 6.25 5.82 -16.86
N VAL A 104 5.38 5.19 -16.07
CA VAL A 104 5.45 3.75 -15.77
C VAL A 104 5.04 2.91 -17.00
N ASP A 105 4.12 3.45 -17.81
CA ASP A 105 3.42 2.74 -18.88
C ASP A 105 4.10 2.86 -20.24
N LEU A 106 5.42 2.66 -20.30
CA LEU A 106 6.12 2.41 -21.57
C LEU A 106 5.67 1.08 -22.23
N ASN A 107 4.94 0.22 -21.52
CA ASN A 107 4.53 -1.13 -21.97
C ASN A 107 3.01 -1.47 -21.83
N ARG A 108 2.11 -0.48 -21.68
CA ARG A 108 0.62 -0.57 -21.75
C ARG A 108 -0.13 -1.52 -20.78
N LYS A 109 0.46 -1.95 -19.66
CA LYS A 109 -0.09 -3.09 -18.88
C LYS A 109 -0.85 -2.74 -17.59
N VAL A 110 -0.77 -1.52 -17.06
CA VAL A 110 -1.60 -1.09 -15.91
C VAL A 110 -2.12 0.32 -16.12
N GLN A 111 -3.30 0.41 -16.73
CA GLN A 111 -4.08 1.63 -16.78
C GLN A 111 -5.31 1.53 -15.87
N PHE A 112 -5.60 2.64 -15.19
CA PHE A 112 -6.81 2.83 -14.39
C PHE A 112 -7.68 3.91 -15.04
N SER A 113 -8.99 3.68 -15.06
CA SER A 113 -9.93 4.71 -15.48
C SER A 113 -9.88 5.91 -14.53
N SER A 114 -10.18 7.10 -15.04
CA SER A 114 -10.29 8.31 -14.20
C SER A 114 -11.30 8.12 -13.06
N THR A 115 -12.40 7.40 -13.31
CA THR A 115 -13.41 7.05 -12.31
C THR A 115 -12.84 6.16 -11.19
N THR A 116 -12.09 5.11 -11.55
CA THR A 116 -11.41 4.23 -10.58
C THR A 116 -10.42 5.03 -9.73
N LEU A 117 -9.57 5.85 -10.36
CA LEU A 117 -8.59 6.67 -9.66
C LEU A 117 -9.27 7.65 -8.70
N LYS A 118 -10.35 8.31 -9.11
CA LYS A 118 -11.14 9.21 -8.25
C LYS A 118 -11.61 8.50 -6.99
N LYS A 119 -12.13 7.26 -7.11
CA LYS A 119 -12.62 6.47 -5.97
C LYS A 119 -11.49 6.13 -4.99
N PHE A 120 -10.33 5.68 -5.47
CA PHE A 120 -9.18 5.40 -4.60
C PHE A 120 -8.59 6.66 -3.95
N LEU A 121 -8.42 7.75 -4.71
CA LEU A 121 -7.89 9.02 -4.20
C LEU A 121 -8.79 9.62 -3.10
N LYS A 122 -10.12 9.45 -3.21
CA LYS A 122 -11.07 9.85 -2.16
C LYS A 122 -10.93 9.04 -0.86
N ASN A 123 -10.41 7.82 -0.92
CA ASN A 123 -10.14 7.00 0.26
C ASN A 123 -8.78 7.35 0.91
N GLY A 124 -7.82 7.85 0.13
CA GLY A 124 -6.51 8.25 0.62
C GLY A 124 -5.68 7.05 1.14
N PRO A 125 -4.58 7.30 1.86
CA PRO A 125 -3.90 8.59 1.95
C PRO A 125 -3.21 8.94 0.63
N PHE A 126 -3.23 10.22 0.24
CA PHE A 126 -2.39 10.73 -0.84
C PHE A 126 -1.16 11.41 -0.25
N SER A 127 0.04 11.03 -0.69
CA SER A 127 1.30 11.60 -0.23
C SER A 127 2.26 11.70 -1.40
N GLU A 128 2.50 12.93 -1.86
CA GLU A 128 3.41 13.20 -2.98
C GLU A 128 4.85 12.78 -2.64
N ASP A 129 5.32 13.07 -1.43
CA ASP A 129 6.66 12.68 -0.98
C ASP A 129 6.87 11.17 -0.96
N LEU A 130 5.84 10.40 -0.57
CA LEU A 130 5.88 8.93 -0.62
C LEU A 130 6.01 8.45 -2.05
N ILE A 131 5.23 9.04 -2.97
CA ILE A 131 5.29 8.70 -4.40
C ILE A 131 6.69 9.03 -4.95
N ASN A 132 7.19 10.23 -4.67
CA ASN A 132 8.51 10.67 -5.13
C ASN A 132 9.62 9.76 -4.60
N TYR A 133 9.52 9.37 -3.33
CA TYR A 133 10.46 8.42 -2.73
C TYR A 133 10.45 7.08 -3.48
N LEU A 134 9.28 6.50 -3.74
CA LEU A 134 9.17 5.16 -4.33
C LEU A 134 9.57 5.09 -5.82
N PHE A 135 9.30 6.14 -6.60
CA PHE A 135 9.51 6.11 -8.05
C PHE A 135 10.75 6.86 -8.55
N PHE A 136 11.31 7.78 -7.76
CA PHE A 136 12.43 8.63 -8.22
C PHE A 136 13.70 8.44 -7.41
N ASN A 137 13.69 7.64 -6.35
CA ASN A 137 14.89 7.24 -5.64
C ASN A 137 15.52 5.99 -6.28
N LYS A 138 16.63 6.16 -7.00
CA LYS A 138 17.34 5.10 -7.74
C LYS A 138 17.87 3.95 -6.86
N VAL A 139 17.91 4.10 -5.54
CA VAL A 139 18.41 3.08 -4.61
C VAL A 139 17.36 1.99 -4.34
N ILE A 140 16.09 2.24 -4.72
CA ILE A 140 14.99 1.33 -4.42
C ILE A 140 14.89 0.22 -5.45
N ASN A 141 15.19 -1.01 -5.02
CA ASN A 141 14.91 -2.23 -5.76
C ASN A 141 14.37 -3.27 -4.77
N TYR A 142 13.11 -3.65 -4.93
CA TYR A 142 12.43 -4.65 -4.10
C TYR A 142 12.20 -5.92 -4.91
N ASP A 143 12.16 -7.08 -4.26
CA ASP A 143 11.79 -8.34 -4.90
C ASP A 143 10.29 -8.61 -4.83
N VAL A 144 9.59 -8.02 -3.87
CA VAL A 144 8.14 -8.11 -3.72
C VAL A 144 7.60 -6.87 -3.03
N ILE A 145 6.39 -6.47 -3.42
CA ILE A 145 5.67 -5.35 -2.80
C ILE A 145 4.34 -5.89 -2.29
N HIS A 146 4.10 -5.75 -0.99
CA HIS A 146 2.89 -6.23 -0.33
C HIS A 146 2.13 -5.07 0.29
N THR A 147 0.86 -4.95 -0.08
CA THR A 147 -0.05 -3.92 0.43
C THR A 147 -1.28 -4.51 1.10
N THR A 148 -2.02 -3.64 1.79
CA THR A 148 -3.22 -3.97 2.56
C THR A 148 -4.28 -2.89 2.40
N TYR A 149 -5.48 -3.15 2.93
CA TYR A 149 -6.61 -2.21 3.00
C TYR A 149 -7.24 -1.88 1.65
N PHE A 150 -8.11 -2.75 1.17
CA PHE A 150 -9.05 -2.36 0.13
C PHE A 150 -10.15 -1.43 0.73
N PRO A 151 -10.58 -0.35 0.06
CA PRO A 151 -10.14 0.19 -1.23
C PRO A 151 -9.32 1.50 -1.10
N TYR A 152 -8.18 1.48 -0.40
CA TYR A 152 -7.37 2.68 -0.17
C TYR A 152 -6.31 2.91 -1.26
N PHE A 153 -5.84 4.15 -1.37
CA PHE A 153 -5.02 4.62 -2.50
C PHE A 153 -3.65 3.93 -2.62
N ASN A 154 -3.12 3.39 -1.52
CA ASN A 154 -1.88 2.60 -1.52
C ASN A 154 -1.94 1.37 -2.45
N LEU A 155 -3.14 0.86 -2.78
CA LEU A 155 -3.29 -0.22 -3.77
C LEU A 155 -2.88 0.24 -5.17
N ILE A 156 -3.24 1.47 -5.57
CA ILE A 156 -2.84 2.04 -6.86
C ILE A 156 -1.33 2.20 -6.92
N ILE A 157 -0.73 2.77 -5.87
CA ILE A 157 0.73 2.95 -5.78
C ILE A 157 1.46 1.61 -5.86
N THR A 158 0.95 0.58 -5.18
CA THR A 158 1.54 -0.76 -5.20
C THR A 158 1.55 -1.38 -6.59
N LEU A 159 0.42 -1.29 -7.31
CA LEU A 159 0.32 -1.82 -8.67
C LEU A 159 1.23 -1.08 -9.64
N LEU A 160 1.28 0.26 -9.56
CA LEU A 160 2.18 1.06 -10.39
C LEU A 160 3.65 0.74 -10.08
N LEU A 161 4.01 0.61 -8.80
CA LEU A 161 5.38 0.31 -8.40
C LEU A 161 5.82 -1.10 -8.80
N GLY A 162 4.94 -2.09 -8.65
CA GLY A 162 5.20 -3.47 -9.10
C GLY A 162 5.48 -3.54 -10.60
N LYS A 163 4.72 -2.79 -11.41
CA LYS A 163 5.02 -2.70 -12.84
C LYS A 163 6.29 -1.91 -13.14
N TYR A 164 6.52 -0.79 -12.45
CA TYR A 164 7.72 0.02 -12.63
C TYR A 164 9.00 -0.78 -12.35
N LEU A 165 9.00 -1.60 -11.30
CA LEU A 165 10.15 -2.43 -10.94
C LEU A 165 10.18 -3.80 -11.66
N ASN A 166 9.10 -4.16 -12.37
CA ASN A 166 8.84 -5.51 -12.88
C ASN A 166 8.92 -6.59 -11.79
N LYS A 167 8.16 -6.37 -10.70
CA LYS A 167 8.16 -7.19 -9.48
C LYS A 167 6.73 -7.53 -9.04
N PRO A 168 6.52 -8.67 -8.37
CA PRO A 168 5.21 -9.06 -7.87
C PRO A 168 4.59 -8.03 -6.92
N ALA A 169 3.34 -7.67 -7.21
CA ALA A 169 2.46 -6.89 -6.36
C ALA A 169 1.45 -7.81 -5.67
N ILE A 170 1.45 -7.80 -4.34
CA ILE A 170 0.58 -8.62 -3.49
C ILE A 170 -0.37 -7.73 -2.70
N CYS A 171 -1.62 -8.15 -2.53
CA CYS A 171 -2.60 -7.47 -1.68
C CYS A 171 -3.26 -8.42 -0.70
N THR A 172 -3.32 -8.03 0.58
CA THR A 172 -4.24 -8.59 1.56
C THR A 172 -5.39 -7.59 1.76
N PRO A 173 -6.56 -7.77 1.12
CA PRO A 173 -7.54 -6.71 0.99
C PRO A 173 -8.30 -6.40 2.29
N PHE A 174 -8.44 -7.36 3.21
CA PHE A 174 -9.29 -7.26 4.40
C PHE A 174 -10.73 -6.88 4.05
N PHE A 175 -11.36 -7.76 3.29
CA PHE A 175 -12.67 -7.51 2.72
C PHE A 175 -13.75 -7.45 3.83
N HIS A 176 -14.50 -6.34 3.89
CA HIS A 176 -15.61 -6.18 4.82
C HIS A 176 -16.94 -6.36 4.08
N PHE A 177 -17.55 -7.54 4.21
CA PHE A 177 -18.76 -7.93 3.47
C PHE A 177 -19.97 -7.03 3.74
N SER A 178 -20.06 -6.42 4.92
CA SER A 178 -21.17 -5.54 5.31
C SER A 178 -21.05 -4.12 4.78
N ASN A 179 -19.92 -3.75 4.17
CA ASN A 179 -19.68 -2.39 3.72
C ASN A 179 -19.82 -2.28 2.19
N PRO A 180 -20.85 -1.59 1.66
CA PRO A 180 -21.12 -1.51 0.22
C PRO A 180 -19.94 -0.98 -0.62
N ARG A 181 -19.03 -0.20 -0.03
CA ARG A 181 -17.83 0.29 -0.74
C ARG A 181 -16.95 -0.85 -1.26
N TYR A 182 -17.00 -2.02 -0.61
CA TYR A 182 -16.23 -3.19 -1.00
C TYR A 182 -16.84 -3.91 -2.21
N LEU A 183 -18.12 -3.65 -2.52
CA LEU A 183 -18.84 -4.24 -3.64
C LEU A 183 -18.83 -3.35 -4.89
N ASP A 184 -18.14 -2.20 -4.85
CA ASP A 184 -18.01 -1.31 -5.99
C ASP A 184 -17.25 -1.99 -7.13
N VAL A 185 -17.93 -2.15 -8.26
CA VAL A 185 -17.42 -2.90 -9.43
C VAL A 185 -16.11 -2.31 -9.98
N ASP A 186 -15.95 -0.98 -9.97
CA ASP A 186 -14.73 -0.36 -10.49
C ASP A 186 -13.54 -0.56 -9.55
N LEU A 187 -13.79 -0.58 -8.25
CA LEU A 187 -12.77 -0.88 -7.25
C LEU A 187 -12.40 -2.37 -7.30
N LEU A 188 -13.37 -3.27 -7.44
CA LEU A 188 -13.13 -4.72 -7.54
C LEU A 188 -12.26 -5.08 -8.75
N LYS A 189 -12.45 -4.43 -9.90
CA LYS A 189 -11.59 -4.60 -11.09
C LYS A 189 -10.11 -4.33 -10.80
N THR A 190 -9.79 -3.51 -9.80
CA THR A 190 -8.41 -3.24 -9.40
C THR A 190 -7.77 -4.40 -8.65
N LEU A 191 -8.55 -5.18 -7.88
CA LEU A 191 -8.03 -6.37 -7.20
C LEU A 191 -7.55 -7.44 -8.19
N LYS A 192 -8.21 -7.59 -9.34
CA LYS A 192 -7.80 -8.53 -10.41
C LYS A 192 -6.42 -8.20 -11.02
N LYS A 193 -5.86 -7.01 -10.76
CA LYS A 193 -4.56 -6.57 -11.32
C LYS A 193 -3.36 -6.95 -10.45
N PHE A 194 -3.57 -7.41 -9.22
CA PHE A 194 -2.50 -7.91 -8.36
C PHE A 194 -2.06 -9.30 -8.81
N ASP A 195 -0.77 -9.61 -8.67
CA ASP A 195 -0.24 -10.93 -9.01
C ASP A 195 -0.72 -11.99 -8.00
N VAL A 196 -0.91 -11.59 -6.73
CA VAL A 196 -1.45 -12.44 -5.66
C VAL A 196 -2.41 -11.66 -4.76
N LEU A 197 -3.55 -12.27 -4.44
CA LEU A 197 -4.43 -11.84 -3.35
C LEU A 197 -4.35 -12.83 -2.20
N ILE A 198 -4.11 -12.34 -0.99
CA ILE A 198 -4.09 -13.14 0.24
C ILE A 198 -5.39 -12.87 1.01
N ALA A 199 -6.20 -13.90 1.19
CA ALA A 199 -7.36 -13.86 2.08
C ALA A 199 -6.95 -14.40 3.47
N CYS A 200 -7.38 -13.74 4.54
CA CYS A 200 -7.09 -14.16 5.91
C CYS A 200 -8.01 -15.28 6.39
N THR A 201 -9.13 -15.54 5.71
CA THR A 201 -10.07 -16.61 6.04
C THR A 201 -10.57 -17.33 4.80
N CYS A 202 -11.03 -18.59 4.97
CA CYS A 202 -11.69 -19.33 3.90
C CYS A 202 -12.98 -18.66 3.42
N ALA A 203 -13.70 -17.96 4.31
CA ALA A 203 -14.90 -17.20 3.96
C ALA A 203 -14.56 -16.01 3.04
N GLU A 204 -13.53 -15.23 3.38
CA GLU A 204 -13.01 -14.15 2.53
C GLU A 204 -12.52 -14.67 1.19
N LYS A 205 -11.78 -15.79 1.18
CA LYS A 205 -11.32 -16.41 -0.07
C LYS A 205 -12.49 -16.76 -0.98
N ARG A 206 -13.52 -17.44 -0.46
CA ARG A 206 -14.71 -17.83 -1.25
C ARG A 206 -15.41 -16.61 -1.83
N LYS A 207 -15.61 -15.56 -1.03
CA LYS A 207 -16.30 -14.35 -1.49
C LYS A 207 -15.47 -13.58 -2.54
N LEU A 208 -14.16 -13.46 -2.35
CA LEU A 208 -13.29 -12.84 -3.34
C LEU A 208 -13.33 -13.60 -4.67
N ILE A 209 -13.31 -14.94 -4.65
CA ILE A 209 -13.45 -15.75 -5.88
C ILE A 209 -14.79 -15.49 -6.57
N GLU A 210 -15.89 -15.42 -5.82
CA GLU A 210 -17.22 -15.13 -6.38
C GLU A 210 -17.27 -13.74 -7.06
N LEU A 211 -16.75 -12.71 -6.39
CA LEU A 211 -16.78 -11.32 -6.87
C LEU A 211 -15.77 -11.03 -7.98
N LEU A 212 -14.70 -11.83 -8.08
CA LEU A 212 -13.61 -11.62 -9.03
C LEU A 212 -13.61 -12.59 -10.21
N ARG A 213 -14.61 -13.46 -10.32
CA ARG A 213 -14.95 -14.07 -11.61
C ARG A 213 -15.33 -12.98 -12.61
#